data_AF-A0A2V8FLJ6-F1
#
_entry.id   AF-A0A2V8FLJ6-F1
#
_cell.length_a   1.000
_cell.length_b   1.000
_cell.length_c   1.000
_cell.angle_alpha   90.00
_cell.angle_beta   90.00
_cell.angle_gamma   90.00
#
_symmetry.space_group_name_H-M   'P 1'
#
loop_
_entity.id
_entity.type
_entity.pdbx_description
1 polymer ?
#
loop_
_entity_poly.entity_id
_entity_poly.type
_entity_poly.pdbx_seq_one_letter_code
_entity_poly.pdbx_strand_id
1 'polypeptide(L)'
;MRGFRTDDVVLLELRCSGLAHDGCQKRCMIFWREAWLRKVQDQDPVSDVSEAGIRRLGARLKTMTAPSRYFCQASELLKATEPLTRWQKVGKCFSDIRAGNCGTLEMVRRLATGLFWKSRKKLVGEYARGTCSSTPTESLKLQVGDWVDVKPIETIITTLNDVGHNRGLYFSPDMRLLCGTRQQVARRLDKIIVDGTGEMRPMHNTVCLENSLCGCEHVAVGGCSRDEFTYWREIWLRRPSDSSS
;
A
#
# COMPACT_ATOMS: atom_id res chain seq x y z
N MET A 1 -0.34 -5.92 -13.72
CA MET A 1 0.08 -4.51 -13.81
C MET A 1 -0.87 -3.77 -14.74
N ARG A 2 -1.35 -2.61 -14.31
CA ARG A 2 -2.18 -1.69 -15.07
C ARG A 2 -1.43 -0.36 -15.18
N GLY A 3 -1.71 0.42 -16.22
CA GLY A 3 -1.18 1.77 -16.39
C GLY A 3 -2.31 2.76 -16.67
N PHE A 4 -2.06 4.05 -16.42
CA PHE A 4 -2.94 5.09 -16.92
C PHE A 4 -2.87 5.16 -18.44
N ARG A 5 -3.93 5.68 -19.07
CA ARG A 5 -4.01 5.82 -20.54
C ARG A 5 -2.97 6.78 -21.12
N THR A 6 -2.47 7.68 -20.28
CA THR A 6 -1.49 8.71 -20.61
C THR A 6 -0.34 8.63 -19.61
N ASP A 7 0.86 8.98 -20.06
CA ASP A 7 2.09 8.96 -19.24
C ASP A 7 2.34 10.34 -18.59
N ASP A 8 1.28 10.95 -18.07
CA ASP A 8 1.27 12.30 -17.49
C ASP A 8 0.86 12.29 -16.01
N VAL A 9 0.88 11.11 -15.37
CA VAL A 9 0.48 10.96 -13.97
C VAL A 9 1.71 10.97 -13.07
N VAL A 10 1.75 11.95 -12.17
CA VAL A 10 2.82 12.16 -11.20
C VAL A 10 2.32 11.83 -9.79
N LEU A 11 3.21 11.26 -8.99
CA LEU A 11 3.02 11.06 -7.56
C LEU A 11 3.93 12.03 -6.80
N LEU A 12 3.35 12.73 -5.84
CA LEU A 12 4.08 13.54 -4.86
C LEU A 12 3.99 12.82 -3.52
N GLU A 13 4.89 13.13 -2.57
CA GLU A 13 4.90 12.57 -1.21
C GLU A 13 3.72 13.07 -0.33
N LEU A 14 2.51 13.06 -0.90
CA LEU A 14 1.27 13.51 -0.27
C LEU A 14 0.24 12.38 -0.34
N ARG A 15 -0.38 12.12 0.82
CA ARG A 15 -1.36 11.04 0.99
C ARG A 15 -2.70 11.57 1.45
N CYS A 16 -3.77 10.95 0.94
CA CYS A 16 -5.13 11.27 1.33
C CYS A 16 -5.32 11.06 2.84
N SER A 17 -5.92 12.04 3.53
CA SER A 17 -6.25 11.95 4.95
C SER A 17 -7.46 11.06 5.24
N GLY A 18 -8.34 10.87 4.25
CA GLY A 18 -9.61 10.17 4.40
C GLY A 18 -10.71 10.98 5.10
N LEU A 19 -10.44 12.22 5.50
CA LEU A 19 -11.40 13.07 6.22
C LEU A 19 -12.68 13.34 5.42
N ALA A 20 -12.58 13.45 4.09
CA ALA A 20 -13.73 13.62 3.20
C ALA A 20 -14.46 12.30 2.86
N HIS A 21 -14.02 11.17 3.44
CA HIS A 21 -14.49 9.82 3.11
C HIS A 21 -14.77 9.02 4.39
N ASP A 22 -15.49 9.65 5.31
CA ASP A 22 -15.89 9.11 6.62
C ASP A 22 -14.72 8.49 7.40
N GLY A 23 -13.55 9.11 7.32
CA GLY A 23 -12.36 8.66 8.04
C GLY A 23 -11.75 7.35 7.51
N CYS A 24 -11.79 7.12 6.19
CA CYS A 24 -11.05 6.02 5.56
C CYS A 24 -9.55 6.09 5.91
N GLN A 25 -8.98 5.02 6.49
CA GLN A 25 -7.59 5.03 6.99
C GLN A 25 -6.55 4.50 5.98
N LYS A 26 -6.93 4.34 4.71
CA LYS A 26 -6.06 3.73 3.69
C LYS A 26 -4.82 4.55 3.33
N ARG A 27 -4.88 5.88 3.46
CA ARG A 27 -3.74 6.80 3.19
C ARG A 27 -3.12 6.62 1.78
N CYS A 28 -3.97 6.50 0.77
CA CYS A 28 -3.52 6.35 -0.63
C CYS A 28 -2.67 7.54 -1.06
N MET A 29 -1.67 7.28 -1.91
CA MET A 29 -0.99 8.33 -2.67
C MET A 29 -2.00 9.05 -3.58
N ILE A 30 -1.80 10.36 -3.76
CA ILE A 30 -2.63 11.17 -4.65
C ILE A 30 -2.01 11.16 -6.05
N PHE A 31 -2.82 10.80 -7.05
CA PHE A 31 -2.44 10.88 -8.46
C PHE A 31 -2.69 12.29 -8.99
N TRP A 32 -1.65 12.94 -9.51
CA TRP A 32 -1.71 14.26 -10.13
C TRP A 32 -1.50 14.15 -11.63
N ARG A 33 -2.17 14.98 -12.43
CA ARG A 33 -1.79 15.17 -13.84
C ARG A 33 -0.69 16.21 -13.91
N GLU A 34 0.30 16.00 -14.76
CA GLU A 34 1.37 16.98 -15.02
C GLU A 34 0.79 18.33 -15.45
N ALA A 35 -0.27 18.34 -16.26
CA ALA A 35 -0.97 19.54 -16.70
C ALA A 35 -1.59 20.38 -15.55
N TRP A 36 -1.72 19.83 -14.35
CA TRP A 36 -2.20 20.56 -13.16
C TRP A 36 -1.07 21.14 -12.32
N LEU A 37 0.17 20.77 -12.63
CA LEU A 37 1.36 21.11 -11.87
C LEU A 37 2.19 22.14 -12.64
N ARG A 38 2.90 22.98 -11.90
CA ARG A 38 3.95 23.83 -12.43
C ARG A 38 5.25 23.45 -11.72
N LYS A 39 6.35 23.36 -12.47
CA LYS A 39 7.68 23.18 -11.88
C LYS A 39 8.02 24.41 -11.04
N VAL A 40 8.51 24.16 -9.83
CA VAL A 40 8.98 25.18 -8.90
C VAL A 40 10.45 24.95 -8.58
N GLN A 41 11.17 26.01 -8.25
CA GLN A 41 12.52 25.97 -7.69
C GLN A 41 12.44 26.11 -6.17
N ASP A 42 13.48 25.67 -5.44
CA ASP A 42 13.51 25.74 -3.96
C ASP A 42 13.37 27.17 -3.42
N GLN A 43 13.67 28.17 -4.24
CA GLN A 43 13.59 29.60 -3.90
C GLN A 43 12.22 30.22 -4.22
N ASP A 44 11.33 29.48 -4.90
CA ASP A 44 9.99 29.98 -5.22
C ASP A 44 9.17 30.13 -3.94
N PRO A 45 8.37 31.20 -3.80
CA PRO A 45 7.53 31.37 -2.63
C PRO A 45 6.48 30.26 -2.55
N VAL A 46 6.27 29.74 -1.34
CA VAL A 46 5.21 28.79 -1.06
C VAL A 46 3.87 29.46 -1.36
N SER A 47 3.05 28.81 -2.17
CA SER A 47 1.72 29.33 -2.50
C SER A 47 0.82 29.26 -1.27
N ASP A 48 0.13 30.36 -0.98
CA ASP A 48 -0.90 30.36 0.05
C ASP A 48 -2.13 29.58 -0.41
N VAL A 49 -2.58 28.64 0.42
CA VAL A 49 -3.79 27.87 0.13
C VAL A 49 -5.01 28.71 0.49
N SER A 50 -5.75 29.15 -0.53
CA SER A 50 -6.98 29.91 -0.32
C SER A 50 -8.06 29.08 0.37
N GLU A 51 -8.37 29.40 1.63
CA GLU A 51 -9.47 28.75 2.36
C GLU A 51 -10.82 28.91 1.66
N ALA A 52 -11.08 30.08 1.07
CA ALA A 52 -12.28 30.33 0.29
C ALA A 52 -12.33 29.40 -0.94
N GLY A 53 -11.18 29.17 -1.57
CA GLY A 53 -11.01 28.17 -2.64
C GLY A 53 -11.32 26.75 -2.16
N ILE A 54 -10.78 26.34 -1.01
CA ILE A 54 -11.07 25.04 -0.39
C ILE A 54 -12.57 24.89 -0.15
N ARG A 55 -13.22 25.86 0.50
CA ARG A 55 -14.66 25.80 0.80
C ARG A 55 -15.49 25.69 -0.48
N ARG A 56 -15.19 26.51 -1.49
CA ARG A 56 -15.91 26.52 -2.78
C ARG A 56 -15.78 25.19 -3.52
N LEU A 57 -14.57 24.61 -3.59
CA LEU A 57 -14.33 23.33 -4.27
C LEU A 57 -14.85 22.15 -3.45
N GLY A 58 -14.71 22.21 -2.12
CA GLY A 58 -15.21 21.21 -1.18
C GLY A 58 -16.73 21.01 -1.30
N ALA A 59 -17.50 22.10 -1.45
CA ALA A 59 -18.94 22.03 -1.66
C ALA A 59 -19.35 21.29 -2.96
N ARG A 60 -18.43 21.16 -3.92
CA ARG A 60 -18.66 20.46 -5.20
C ARG A 60 -18.02 19.07 -5.23
N LEU A 61 -17.33 18.68 -4.16
CA LEU A 61 -16.60 17.43 -4.11
C LEU A 61 -17.58 16.26 -4.01
N LYS A 62 -17.60 15.43 -5.06
CA LYS A 62 -18.29 14.15 -5.00
C LYS A 62 -17.48 13.17 -4.16
N THR A 63 -18.03 12.72 -3.04
CA THR A 63 -17.38 11.76 -2.13
C THR A 63 -18.04 10.38 -2.13
N MET A 64 -19.24 10.26 -2.70
CA MET A 64 -20.02 9.02 -2.81
C MET A 64 -20.72 8.93 -4.18
N THR A 65 -20.98 7.71 -4.64
CA THR A 65 -21.83 7.43 -5.82
C THR A 65 -23.19 6.86 -5.47
N ALA A 66 -23.33 6.26 -4.29
CA ALA A 66 -24.55 5.66 -3.77
C ALA A 66 -24.46 5.56 -2.23
N PRO A 67 -25.55 5.31 -1.50
CA PRO A 67 -25.49 4.99 -0.08
C PRO A 67 -24.49 3.83 0.14
N SER A 68 -23.48 4.06 0.98
CA SER A 68 -22.39 3.10 1.27
C SER A 68 -21.39 2.79 0.14
N ARG A 69 -21.39 3.56 -0.96
CA ARG A 69 -20.36 3.46 -2.02
C ARG A 69 -19.65 4.78 -2.23
N TYR A 70 -18.38 4.81 -1.85
CA TYR A 70 -17.53 6.00 -1.91
C TYR A 70 -16.97 6.23 -3.30
N PHE A 71 -16.74 7.51 -3.59
CA PHE A 71 -16.08 7.99 -4.79
C PHE A 71 -14.75 8.66 -4.40
N CYS A 72 -13.65 8.05 -4.82
CA CYS A 72 -12.29 8.58 -4.67
C CYS A 72 -11.36 8.01 -5.75
N GLN A 73 -10.11 8.49 -5.80
CA GLN A 73 -9.14 7.99 -6.79
C GLN A 73 -8.91 6.48 -6.67
N ALA A 74 -8.91 5.94 -5.44
CA ALA A 74 -8.76 4.51 -5.17
C ALA A 74 -9.96 3.68 -5.66
N SER A 75 -11.20 4.15 -5.43
CA SER A 75 -12.41 3.46 -5.91
C SER A 75 -12.49 3.47 -7.44
N GLU A 76 -12.02 4.54 -8.09
CA GLU A 76 -12.07 4.68 -9.55
C GLU A 76 -10.80 4.19 -10.27
N LEU A 77 -9.79 3.72 -9.53
CA LEU A 77 -8.48 3.38 -10.10
C LEU A 77 -8.56 2.32 -11.21
N LEU A 78 -9.43 1.32 -11.05
CA LEU A 78 -9.61 0.27 -12.06
C LEU A 78 -10.25 0.80 -13.36
N LYS A 79 -11.08 1.84 -13.27
CA LYS A 79 -11.70 2.50 -14.43
C LYS A 79 -10.74 3.48 -15.09
N ALA A 80 -9.87 4.11 -14.30
CA ALA A 80 -8.88 5.08 -14.77
C ALA A 80 -7.63 4.43 -15.40
N THR A 81 -7.47 3.11 -15.29
CA THR A 81 -6.28 2.37 -15.75
C THR A 81 -6.64 1.18 -16.61
N GLU A 82 -5.72 0.75 -17.47
CA GLU A 82 -5.89 -0.40 -18.37
C GLU A 82 -4.81 -1.46 -18.14
N PRO A 83 -5.11 -2.76 -18.33
CA PRO A 83 -4.09 -3.80 -18.26
C PRO A 83 -3.00 -3.56 -19.30
N LEU A 84 -1.73 -3.61 -18.87
CA LEU A 84 -0.61 -3.48 -19.80
C LEU A 84 -0.31 -4.81 -20.49
N THR A 85 -0.05 -4.74 -21.80
CA THR A 85 0.53 -5.85 -22.57
C THR A 85 1.97 -6.13 -22.10
N ARG A 86 2.57 -7.24 -22.58
CA ARG A 86 3.96 -7.58 -22.23
C ARG A 86 4.95 -6.50 -22.72
N TRP A 87 4.76 -6.02 -23.96
CA TRP A 87 5.59 -4.98 -24.54
C TRP A 87 5.46 -3.64 -23.84
N GLN A 88 4.24 -3.25 -23.44
CA GLN A 88 4.02 -2.02 -22.66
C GLN A 88 4.68 -2.08 -21.28
N LYS A 89 4.74 -3.25 -20.63
CA LYS A 89 5.46 -3.40 -19.35
C LYS A 89 6.96 -3.18 -19.51
N VAL A 90 7.53 -3.74 -20.58
CA VAL A 90 8.95 -3.53 -20.91
C VAL A 90 9.20 -2.05 -21.23
N GLY A 91 8.38 -1.45 -22.09
CA GLY A 91 8.46 -0.02 -22.41
C GLY A 91 8.35 0.88 -21.16
N LYS A 92 7.47 0.52 -20.21
CA LYS A 92 7.37 1.23 -18.94
C LYS A 92 8.66 1.18 -18.12
N CYS A 93 9.34 0.04 -18.07
CA CYS A 93 10.62 -0.06 -17.36
C CYS A 93 11.65 0.91 -17.94
N PHE A 94 11.69 1.04 -19.27
CA PHE A 94 12.55 2.02 -19.94
C PHE A 94 12.10 3.46 -19.68
N SER A 95 10.79 3.75 -19.71
CA SER A 95 10.25 5.07 -19.40
C SER A 95 10.61 5.49 -17.97
N ASP A 96 10.46 4.58 -16.99
CA ASP A 96 10.80 4.85 -15.60
C ASP A 96 12.29 5.17 -15.40
N ILE A 97 13.20 4.48 -16.11
CA ILE A 97 14.63 4.82 -16.10
C ILE A 97 14.85 6.19 -16.74
N ARG A 98 14.28 6.44 -17.92
CA ARG A 98 14.46 7.70 -18.67
C ARG A 98 13.93 8.90 -17.90
N ALA A 99 12.82 8.74 -17.19
CA ALA A 99 12.20 9.77 -16.37
C ALA A 99 12.95 10.02 -15.04
N GLY A 100 13.94 9.19 -14.70
CA GLY A 100 14.66 9.29 -13.43
C GLY A 100 13.89 8.76 -12.23
N ASN A 101 12.80 8.02 -12.45
CA ASN A 101 12.02 7.39 -11.38
C ASN A 101 12.79 6.26 -10.67
N CYS A 102 13.79 5.68 -11.34
CA CYS A 102 14.71 4.70 -10.78
C CYS A 102 15.99 4.60 -11.61
N GLY A 103 17.08 4.14 -10.99
CA GLY A 103 18.32 3.85 -11.70
C GLY A 103 18.26 2.56 -12.53
N THR A 104 19.16 2.40 -13.50
CA THR A 104 19.26 1.17 -14.32
C THR A 104 19.51 -0.08 -13.47
N LEU A 105 20.46 -0.01 -12.54
CA LEU A 105 20.77 -1.13 -11.64
C LEU A 105 19.59 -1.48 -10.73
N GLU A 106 18.87 -0.46 -10.25
CA GLU A 106 17.67 -0.65 -9.46
C GLU A 106 16.59 -1.37 -10.27
N MET A 107 16.33 -0.93 -11.51
CA MET A 107 15.36 -1.61 -12.39
C MET A 107 15.75 -3.06 -12.67
N VAL A 108 17.03 -3.35 -12.93
CA VAL A 108 17.52 -4.73 -13.09
C VAL A 108 17.24 -5.56 -11.84
N ARG A 109 17.50 -5.01 -10.65
CA ARG A 109 17.18 -5.66 -9.37
C ARG A 109 15.68 -5.94 -9.24
N ARG A 110 14.83 -4.95 -9.50
CA ARG A 110 13.35 -5.10 -9.44
C ARG A 110 12.86 -6.21 -10.36
N LEU A 111 13.38 -6.28 -11.58
CA LEU A 111 13.05 -7.32 -12.55
C LEU A 111 13.53 -8.71 -12.09
N ALA A 112 14.75 -8.82 -11.56
CA ALA A 112 15.29 -10.07 -11.02
C ALA A 112 14.48 -10.56 -9.81
N THR A 113 14.17 -9.68 -8.86
CA THR A 113 13.30 -9.96 -7.71
C THR A 113 11.93 -10.48 -8.17
N GLY A 114 11.28 -9.79 -9.09
CA GLY A 114 9.98 -10.19 -9.62
C GLY A 114 10.03 -11.54 -10.34
N LEU A 115 11.07 -11.79 -11.12
CA LEU A 115 11.28 -13.09 -11.78
C LEU A 115 11.51 -14.21 -10.77
N PHE A 116 12.30 -13.97 -9.74
CA PHE A 116 12.54 -14.93 -8.65
C PHE A 116 11.24 -15.32 -7.95
N TRP A 117 10.46 -14.35 -7.48
CA TRP A 117 9.21 -14.61 -6.75
C TRP A 117 8.16 -15.31 -7.62
N LYS A 118 8.06 -14.92 -8.90
CA LYS A 118 7.17 -15.58 -9.84
C LYS A 118 7.57 -17.03 -10.10
N SER A 119 8.87 -17.29 -10.32
CA SER A 119 9.39 -18.64 -10.54
C SER A 119 9.23 -19.51 -9.31
N ARG A 120 9.58 -18.99 -8.12
CA ARG A 120 9.36 -19.68 -6.83
C ARG A 120 7.89 -20.05 -6.66
N LYS A 121 6.97 -19.09 -6.86
CA LYS A 121 5.54 -19.35 -6.71
C LYS A 121 5.03 -20.42 -7.66
N LYS A 122 5.56 -20.47 -8.89
CA LYS A 122 5.21 -21.51 -9.86
C LYS A 122 5.76 -22.90 -9.47
N LEU A 123 6.96 -22.96 -8.92
CA LEU A 123 7.65 -24.22 -8.63
C LEU A 123 7.29 -24.83 -7.27
N VAL A 124 7.22 -24.01 -6.22
CA VAL A 124 7.07 -24.44 -4.82
C VAL A 124 5.69 -24.02 -4.24
N GLY A 125 5.00 -23.11 -4.93
CA GLY A 125 3.71 -22.56 -4.49
C GLY A 125 3.85 -21.32 -3.62
N GLU A 126 2.78 -21.02 -2.88
CA GLU A 126 2.72 -19.82 -2.04
C GLU A 126 3.81 -19.82 -0.96
N TYR A 127 4.51 -18.70 -0.80
CA TYR A 127 5.73 -18.70 0.00
C TYR A 127 5.47 -18.84 1.50
N ALA A 128 4.39 -18.21 1.96
CA ALA A 128 3.90 -18.27 3.34
C ALA A 128 2.62 -19.13 3.39
N ARG A 129 2.68 -20.30 2.76
CA ARG A 129 1.59 -21.29 2.79
C ARG A 129 1.41 -21.79 4.22
N GLY A 130 0.27 -21.47 4.83
CA GLY A 130 -0.16 -22.07 6.09
C GLY A 130 -1.14 -23.23 5.86
N THR A 131 -1.70 -23.74 6.94
CA THR A 131 -2.57 -24.93 6.95
C THR A 131 -3.93 -24.69 7.58
N CYS A 132 -4.23 -23.46 8.02
CA CYS A 132 -5.49 -23.15 8.68
C CYS A 132 -6.66 -23.14 7.70
N SER A 133 -7.69 -23.95 7.97
CA SER A 133 -9.01 -23.82 7.33
C SER A 133 -9.78 -22.60 7.84
N SER A 134 -9.68 -22.34 9.14
CA SER A 134 -10.15 -21.12 9.81
C SER A 134 -8.97 -20.44 10.49
N THR A 135 -8.63 -19.24 10.02
CA THR A 135 -7.43 -18.53 10.50
C THR A 135 -7.69 -17.84 11.84
N PRO A 136 -6.81 -18.02 12.85
CA PRO A 136 -7.01 -17.49 14.20
C PRO A 136 -6.93 -15.96 14.24
N THR A 137 -7.37 -15.39 15.37
CA THR A 137 -7.23 -13.95 15.65
C THR A 137 -6.75 -13.73 17.07
N GLU A 138 -6.05 -12.63 17.27
CA GLU A 138 -5.54 -12.15 18.55
C GLU A 138 -5.74 -10.64 18.56
N SER A 139 -6.02 -10.07 19.74
CA SER A 139 -6.15 -8.64 19.95
C SER A 139 -5.26 -8.23 21.11
N LEU A 140 -4.20 -7.50 20.81
CA LEU A 140 -3.27 -6.87 21.74
C LEU A 140 -3.72 -5.45 22.14
N LYS A 141 -4.79 -4.95 21.51
CA LYS A 141 -5.36 -3.61 21.69
C LYS A 141 -4.32 -2.51 21.44
N LEU A 142 -3.46 -2.70 20.44
CA LEU A 142 -2.36 -1.79 20.14
C LEU A 142 -2.85 -0.37 19.86
N GLN A 143 -2.06 0.59 20.33
CA GLN A 143 -2.24 2.02 20.08
C GLN A 143 -1.09 2.58 19.24
N VAL A 144 -1.32 3.75 18.65
CA VAL A 144 -0.25 4.50 17.98
C VAL A 144 0.86 4.81 18.96
N GLY A 145 2.10 4.56 18.58
CA GLY A 145 3.27 4.72 19.43
C GLY A 145 3.65 3.48 20.23
N ASP A 146 2.80 2.46 20.31
CA ASP A 146 3.16 1.19 20.97
C ASP A 146 4.35 0.55 20.26
N TRP A 147 5.35 0.14 21.03
CA TRP A 147 6.42 -0.73 20.54
C TRP A 147 5.92 -2.17 20.49
N VAL A 148 6.32 -2.90 19.45
CA VAL A 148 6.02 -4.32 19.24
C VAL A 148 7.21 -5.04 18.65
N ASP A 149 7.34 -6.33 18.95
CA ASP A 149 8.17 -7.21 18.15
C ASP A 149 7.31 -7.88 17.09
N VAL A 150 7.79 -7.92 15.85
CA VAL A 150 7.18 -8.72 14.80
C VAL A 150 7.57 -10.19 15.01
N LYS A 151 6.58 -11.08 15.11
CA LYS A 151 6.83 -12.52 15.32
C LYS A 151 7.71 -13.09 14.19
N PRO A 152 8.50 -14.15 14.45
CA PRO A 152 9.23 -14.86 13.41
C PRO A 152 8.30 -15.37 12.31
N ILE A 153 8.83 -15.49 11.09
CA ILE A 153 8.03 -15.90 9.92
C ILE A 153 7.41 -17.29 10.12
N GLU A 154 8.11 -18.21 10.77
CA GLU A 154 7.65 -19.56 11.06
C GLU A 154 6.37 -19.53 11.91
N THR A 155 6.34 -18.68 12.94
CA THR A 155 5.16 -18.46 13.80
C THR A 155 4.03 -17.77 13.06
N ILE A 156 4.33 -16.82 12.16
CA ILE A 156 3.29 -16.16 11.36
C ILE A 156 2.63 -17.16 10.42
N ILE A 157 3.40 -18.02 9.75
CA ILE A 157 2.91 -19.03 8.80
C ILE A 157 1.86 -19.95 9.44
N THR A 158 2.01 -20.31 10.73
CA THR A 158 1.02 -21.16 11.42
C THR A 158 -0.34 -20.47 11.64
N THR A 159 -0.45 -19.17 11.36
CA THR A 159 -1.71 -18.40 11.45
C THR A 159 -2.38 -18.17 10.10
N LEU A 160 -1.77 -18.64 9.01
CA LEU A 160 -2.21 -18.41 7.64
C LEU A 160 -2.96 -19.62 7.07
N ASN A 161 -3.78 -19.37 6.06
CA ASN A 161 -4.34 -20.43 5.21
C ASN A 161 -3.37 -20.85 4.09
N ASP A 162 -3.83 -21.77 3.25
CA ASP A 162 -3.10 -22.35 2.12
C ASP A 162 -2.67 -21.34 1.03
N VAL A 163 -3.36 -20.19 0.97
CA VAL A 163 -3.06 -19.06 0.10
C VAL A 163 -2.35 -17.90 0.82
N GLY A 164 -1.85 -18.11 2.04
CA GLY A 164 -1.02 -17.15 2.78
C GLY A 164 -1.78 -15.94 3.34
N HIS A 165 -3.07 -16.11 3.65
CA HIS A 165 -3.91 -15.06 4.23
C HIS A 165 -4.26 -15.36 5.68
N ASN A 166 -4.42 -14.31 6.49
CA ASN A 166 -5.15 -14.34 7.77
C ASN A 166 -6.37 -13.41 7.67
N ARG A 167 -7.57 -14.00 7.78
CA ARG A 167 -8.85 -13.27 7.69
C ARG A 167 -8.90 -12.32 6.49
N GLY A 168 -8.48 -12.79 5.33
CA GLY A 168 -8.47 -12.01 4.08
C GLY A 168 -7.33 -11.00 3.93
N LEU A 169 -6.41 -10.88 4.89
CA LEU A 169 -5.19 -10.08 4.73
C LEU A 169 -4.03 -10.96 4.31
N TYR A 170 -3.46 -10.70 3.14
CA TYR A 170 -2.32 -11.43 2.59
C TYR A 170 -1.02 -11.06 3.30
N PHE A 171 -0.28 -12.05 3.75
CA PHE A 171 1.06 -11.86 4.29
C PHE A 171 2.06 -11.82 3.12
N SER A 172 2.27 -10.63 2.52
CA SER A 172 3.10 -10.49 1.32
C SER A 172 4.58 -10.75 1.58
N PRO A 173 5.37 -11.24 0.59
CA PRO A 173 6.79 -11.48 0.73
C PRO A 173 7.56 -10.39 1.45
N ASP A 174 7.34 -9.10 1.13
CA ASP A 174 8.16 -8.02 1.71
C ASP A 174 7.88 -7.75 3.18
N MET A 175 6.74 -8.20 3.70
CA MET A 175 6.50 -8.19 5.14
C MET A 175 7.53 -9.03 5.89
N ARG A 176 8.09 -10.09 5.27
CA ARG A 176 9.15 -10.91 5.87
C ARG A 176 10.37 -10.10 6.31
N LEU A 177 10.61 -8.95 5.68
CA LEU A 177 11.80 -8.11 5.95
C LEU A 177 11.74 -7.47 7.34
N LEU A 178 10.55 -7.38 7.94
CA LEU A 178 10.37 -6.88 9.29
C LEU A 178 10.20 -7.99 10.34
N CYS A 179 10.11 -9.27 9.94
CA CYS A 179 9.99 -10.37 10.89
C CYS A 179 11.19 -10.45 11.84
N GLY A 180 10.92 -10.67 13.13
CA GLY A 180 11.95 -10.72 14.16
C GLY A 180 12.55 -9.37 14.55
N THR A 181 12.05 -8.26 13.97
CA THR A 181 12.49 -6.90 14.30
C THR A 181 11.53 -6.23 15.28
N ARG A 182 12.06 -5.28 16.05
CA ARG A 182 11.25 -4.38 16.88
C ARG A 182 10.79 -3.20 16.04
N GLN A 183 9.50 -2.90 16.08
CA GLN A 183 8.85 -1.87 15.29
C GLN A 183 7.91 -1.04 16.17
N GLN A 184 7.64 0.19 15.76
CA GLN A 184 6.63 1.03 16.39
C GLN A 184 5.35 1.04 15.56
N VAL A 185 4.20 1.04 16.25
CA VAL A 185 2.89 1.17 15.62
C VAL A 185 2.71 2.61 15.14
N ALA A 186 2.78 2.80 13.83
CA ALA A 186 2.56 4.11 13.21
C ALA A 186 1.07 4.49 13.23
N ARG A 187 0.19 3.53 12.94
CA ARG A 187 -1.26 3.75 12.80
C ARG A 187 -2.06 2.52 13.17
N ARG A 188 -3.27 2.75 13.67
CA ARG A 188 -4.32 1.75 13.79
C ARG A 188 -5.31 1.86 12.61
N LEU A 189 -5.78 0.71 12.13
CA LEU A 189 -6.74 0.62 11.03
C LEU A 189 -8.00 -0.11 11.50
N ASP A 190 -9.10 0.62 11.46
CA ASP A 190 -10.46 0.15 11.76
C ASP A 190 -11.32 0.07 10.50
N LYS A 191 -11.02 0.85 9.44
CA LYS A 191 -11.76 0.82 8.16
C LYS A 191 -10.97 1.37 6.97
N ILE A 192 -11.20 0.78 5.80
CA ILE A 192 -10.64 1.25 4.52
C ILE A 192 -11.67 1.17 3.40
N ILE A 193 -11.55 2.06 2.42
CA ILE A 193 -12.26 1.93 1.14
C ILE A 193 -11.48 0.95 0.25
N VAL A 194 -12.20 -0.01 -0.31
CA VAL A 194 -11.65 -1.05 -1.19
C VAL A 194 -11.45 -0.48 -2.59
N ASP A 195 -10.27 -0.74 -3.17
CA ASP A 195 -9.94 -0.30 -4.53
C ASP A 195 -10.93 -0.87 -5.55
N GLY A 196 -11.34 -0.05 -6.52
CA GLY A 196 -12.21 -0.46 -7.62
C GLY A 196 -13.70 -0.58 -7.27
N THR A 197 -14.06 -0.82 -6.00
CA THR A 197 -15.48 -1.01 -5.60
C THR A 197 -16.06 0.21 -4.88
N GLY A 198 -15.22 0.96 -4.14
CA GLY A 198 -15.68 2.08 -3.31
C GLY A 198 -16.39 1.62 -2.04
N GLU A 199 -16.40 0.34 -1.71
CA GLU A 199 -17.02 -0.18 -0.49
C GLU A 199 -16.11 0.08 0.72
N MET A 200 -16.69 0.57 1.81
CA MET A 200 -15.99 0.67 3.10
C MET A 200 -15.95 -0.70 3.75
N ARG A 201 -14.76 -1.19 4.09
CA ARG A 201 -14.54 -2.47 4.75
C ARG A 201 -13.96 -2.26 6.14
N PRO A 202 -14.55 -2.87 7.19
CA PRO A 202 -13.96 -2.85 8.52
C PRO A 202 -12.66 -3.66 8.53
N MET A 203 -11.71 -3.19 9.33
CA MET A 203 -10.42 -3.82 9.60
C MET A 203 -10.37 -4.13 11.09
N HIS A 204 -10.23 -5.40 11.44
CA HIS A 204 -10.17 -5.82 12.84
C HIS A 204 -8.73 -6.16 13.22
N ASN A 205 -8.31 -5.75 14.42
CA ASN A 205 -6.99 -6.07 14.99
C ASN A 205 -5.86 -5.82 13.98
N THR A 206 -5.83 -4.63 13.38
CA THR A 206 -4.93 -4.30 12.28
C THR A 206 -4.23 -2.97 12.50
N VAL A 207 -2.93 -2.96 12.25
CA VAL A 207 -2.08 -1.77 12.37
C VAL A 207 -1.20 -1.59 11.13
N CYS A 208 -0.65 -0.39 10.96
CA CYS A 208 0.55 -0.15 10.15
C CYS A 208 1.72 0.03 11.10
N LEU A 209 2.86 -0.56 10.75
CA LEU A 209 4.14 -0.31 11.43
C LEU A 209 4.86 0.87 10.74
N GLU A 210 5.76 1.52 11.46
CA GLU A 210 6.65 2.51 10.87
C GLU A 210 7.47 1.92 9.73
N ASN A 211 7.69 2.72 8.67
CA ASN A 211 8.44 2.33 7.46
C ASN A 211 7.94 1.04 6.78
N SER A 212 6.71 0.61 7.08
CA SER A 212 6.11 -0.60 6.53
C SER A 212 5.40 -0.28 5.23
N LEU A 213 6.17 -0.27 4.14
CA LEU A 213 5.71 -0.01 2.78
C LEU A 213 5.76 -1.29 1.95
N CYS A 214 4.89 -1.39 0.95
CA CYS A 214 4.89 -2.52 0.04
C CYS A 214 6.10 -2.43 -0.90
N GLY A 215 6.86 -3.51 -1.06
CA GLY A 215 7.75 -3.64 -2.21
C GLY A 215 6.94 -4.17 -3.38
N CYS A 216 6.63 -3.31 -4.35
CA CYS A 216 5.87 -3.73 -5.53
C CYS A 216 6.65 -4.70 -6.46
N GLU A 217 7.96 -4.90 -6.23
CA GLU A 217 8.86 -5.69 -7.09
C GLU A 217 8.41 -7.14 -7.28
N HIS A 218 7.82 -7.75 -6.24
CA HIS A 218 7.36 -9.14 -6.30
C HIS A 218 5.97 -9.29 -6.94
N VAL A 219 5.20 -8.19 -7.07
CA VAL A 219 3.82 -8.18 -7.57
C VAL A 219 3.74 -7.70 -9.02
N ALA A 220 4.57 -6.73 -9.40
CA ALA A 220 4.53 -6.05 -10.68
C ALA A 220 5.92 -6.03 -11.34
N VAL A 221 5.94 -6.30 -12.65
CA VAL A 221 7.15 -6.18 -13.48
C VAL A 221 7.64 -4.72 -13.42
N GLY A 222 8.88 -4.52 -12.97
CA GLY A 222 9.48 -3.19 -12.79
C GLY A 222 9.05 -2.46 -11.52
N GLY A 223 8.20 -3.07 -10.69
CA GLY A 223 7.69 -2.47 -9.45
C GLY A 223 6.60 -1.42 -9.68
N CYS A 224 6.37 -0.58 -8.66
CA CYS A 224 5.44 0.54 -8.68
C CYS A 224 5.97 1.62 -7.72
N SER A 225 5.63 2.88 -7.94
CA SER A 225 6.00 4.03 -7.10
C SER A 225 4.92 4.42 -6.08
N ARG A 226 3.92 3.55 -5.86
CA ARG A 226 2.79 3.88 -4.98
C ARG A 226 3.11 3.79 -3.50
N ASP A 227 4.13 2.99 -3.16
CA ASP A 227 4.58 2.76 -1.79
C ASP A 227 3.41 2.61 -0.81
N GLU A 228 2.45 1.75 -1.13
CA GLU A 228 1.27 1.58 -0.28
C GLU A 228 1.69 1.00 1.07
N PHE A 229 1.01 1.39 2.15
CA PHE A 229 1.30 0.82 3.46
C PHE A 229 0.95 -0.67 3.49
N THR A 230 1.83 -1.45 4.10
CA THR A 230 1.51 -2.84 4.47
C THR A 230 0.76 -2.85 5.80
N TYR A 231 -0.18 -3.77 5.91
CA TYR A 231 -1.02 -3.91 7.10
C TYR A 231 -0.63 -5.17 7.85
N TRP A 232 -0.66 -5.07 9.17
CA TRP A 232 -0.24 -6.13 10.07
C TRP A 232 -1.39 -6.52 10.98
N ARG A 233 -1.73 -7.81 11.03
CA ARG A 233 -2.64 -8.32 12.06
C ARG A 233 -1.92 -8.32 13.40
N GLU A 234 -2.63 -7.98 14.47
CA GLU A 234 -2.05 -7.99 15.82
C GLU A 234 -1.56 -9.39 16.24
N ILE A 235 -2.15 -10.47 15.72
CA ILE A 235 -1.66 -11.85 15.91
C ILE A 235 -0.26 -12.10 15.35
N TRP A 236 0.25 -11.26 14.45
CA TRP A 236 1.61 -11.34 13.92
C TRP A 236 2.63 -10.56 14.75
N LEU A 237 2.16 -9.88 15.79
CA LEU A 237 2.93 -8.99 16.64
C LEU A 237 2.91 -9.54 18.07
N ARG A 238 3.83 -9.10 18.90
CA ARG A 238 3.80 -9.29 20.34
C ARG A 238 4.26 -8.02 21.04
N ARG A 239 3.76 -7.76 22.23
CA ARG A 239 4.33 -6.69 23.07
C ARG A 239 5.78 -7.10 23.43
N PRO A 240 6.73 -6.14 23.43
CA PRO A 240 8.10 -6.42 23.84
C PRO A 240 8.08 -6.97 25.25
N SER A 241 8.92 -7.95 25.52
CA SER A 241 9.19 -8.35 26.89
C SER A 241 9.81 -7.15 27.59
N ASP A 242 9.28 -6.74 28.75
CA ASP A 242 9.96 -5.75 29.58
C ASP A 242 11.36 -6.27 29.84
N SER A 243 12.35 -5.53 29.33
CA SER A 243 13.74 -5.76 29.67
C SER A 243 13.90 -5.23 31.09
N SER A 244 13.38 -5.97 32.07
CA SER A 244 13.68 -5.74 33.47
C SER A 244 15.16 -6.06 33.67
N SER A 245 16.01 -5.05 33.57
CA SER A 245 17.40 -5.04 34.03
C SER A 245 17.78 -3.61 34.39
#